data_AF-A0A0Q6KLQ4-F1
#
_entry.id   AF-A0A0Q6KLQ4-F1
#
_cell.length_a   1.000
_cell.length_b   1.000
_cell.length_c   1.000
_cell.angle_alpha   90.00
_cell.angle_beta   90.00
_cell.angle_gamma   90.00
#
_symmetry.space_group_name_H-M   'P 1'
#
loop_
_entity.id
_entity.type
_entity.pdbx_description
1 polymer ?
#
loop_
_entity_poly.entity_id
_entity_poly.type
_entity_poly.pdbx_seq_one_letter_code
_entity_poly.pdbx_strand_id
1 'polypeptide(L)'
;MKTLWIIGFLAAGIGGAQAQTAGDWVLAKWKNGAHWFPGVIQSVSGDKLVIAYDDGDRETLYVSSVRPYDWKIGSKVECNFKNAGKWYPGRITALSGASVSIAYDDGDKENTKTGRCRST
;
A
#
# COMPACT_ATOMS: atom_id res chain seq x y z
N MET A 1 -27.76 -17.66 -49.29
CA MET A 1 -28.38 -16.85 -48.20
C MET A 1 -28.42 -17.70 -46.93
N LYS A 2 -28.18 -17.07 -45.77
CA LYS A 2 -28.09 -17.62 -44.39
C LYS A 2 -26.66 -18.00 -43.96
N THR A 3 -26.11 -17.63 -42.82
CA THR A 3 -26.29 -16.55 -41.82
C THR A 3 -24.96 -16.53 -41.05
N LEU A 4 -24.34 -15.37 -40.85
CA LEU A 4 -23.15 -15.21 -40.00
C LEU A 4 -23.52 -15.44 -38.51
N TRP A 5 -22.69 -16.17 -37.76
CA TRP A 5 -22.70 -16.14 -36.30
C TRP A 5 -21.42 -15.47 -35.82
N ILE A 6 -21.55 -14.23 -35.35
CA ILE A 6 -20.53 -13.54 -34.56
C ILE A 6 -20.66 -14.09 -33.13
N ILE A 7 -19.67 -14.86 -32.68
CA ILE A 7 -19.51 -15.11 -31.25
C ILE A 7 -18.60 -14.01 -30.73
N GLY A 8 -19.21 -13.00 -30.10
CA GLY A 8 -18.49 -11.98 -29.35
C GLY A 8 -17.81 -12.62 -28.14
N PHE A 9 -16.48 -12.58 -28.12
CA PHE A 9 -15.71 -12.85 -26.92
C PHE A 9 -15.74 -11.60 -26.03
N LEU A 10 -16.71 -11.53 -25.12
CA LEU A 10 -16.65 -10.62 -23.98
C LEU A 10 -15.85 -11.31 -22.87
N ALA A 11 -14.54 -11.12 -22.87
CA ALA A 11 -13.72 -11.43 -21.70
C ALA A 11 -13.95 -10.33 -20.65
N ALA A 12 -14.98 -10.49 -19.83
CA ALA A 12 -15.11 -9.74 -18.60
C ALA A 12 -14.03 -10.23 -17.63
N GLY A 13 -12.92 -9.50 -17.53
CA GLY A 13 -11.91 -9.71 -16.50
C GLY A 13 -12.48 -9.34 -15.13
N ILE A 14 -13.03 -10.32 -14.42
CA ILE A 14 -13.41 -10.14 -13.01
C ILE A 14 -12.11 -10.26 -12.21
N GLY A 15 -11.51 -9.13 -11.85
CA GLY A 15 -10.43 -9.09 -10.86
C GLY A 15 -10.98 -9.54 -9.52
N GLY A 16 -10.88 -10.83 -9.21
CA GLY A 16 -11.24 -11.36 -7.90
C GLY A 16 -10.37 -10.72 -6.82
N ALA A 17 -10.99 -10.23 -5.75
CA ALA A 17 -10.27 -9.79 -4.57
C ALA A 17 -9.36 -10.94 -4.10
N GLN A 18 -8.05 -10.76 -4.22
CA GLN A 18 -7.08 -11.71 -3.67
C GLN A 18 -7.29 -11.72 -2.14
N ALA A 19 -7.54 -12.90 -1.57
CA ALA A 19 -7.60 -13.06 -0.13
C ALA A 19 -6.23 -12.72 0.45
N GLN A 20 -6.20 -11.85 1.47
CA GLN A 20 -4.98 -11.46 2.16
C GLN A 20 -4.41 -12.65 2.94
N THR A 21 -3.10 -12.93 2.78
CA THR A 21 -2.40 -14.06 3.40
C THR A 21 -1.15 -13.62 4.15
N ALA A 22 -0.64 -14.48 5.05
CA ALA A 22 0.61 -14.20 5.73
C ALA A 22 1.77 -14.11 4.73
N GLY A 23 2.60 -13.08 4.86
CA GLY A 23 3.67 -12.73 3.93
C GLY A 23 3.32 -11.60 2.96
N ASP A 24 2.03 -11.30 2.76
CA ASP A 24 1.63 -10.20 1.88
C ASP A 24 2.08 -8.85 2.45
N TRP A 25 2.67 -8.03 1.59
CA TRP A 25 2.91 -6.62 1.89
C TRP A 25 1.64 -5.84 1.57
N VAL A 26 1.18 -5.06 2.54
CA VAL A 26 -0.13 -4.40 2.54
C VAL A 26 -0.01 -2.97 3.01
N LEU A 27 -1.08 -2.21 2.83
CA LEU A 27 -1.29 -0.93 3.51
C LEU A 27 -2.33 -1.13 4.62
N ALA A 28 -1.96 -0.82 5.86
CA ALA A 28 -2.80 -1.01 7.04
C ALA A 28 -3.05 0.33 7.76
N LYS A 29 -4.25 0.52 8.31
CA LYS A 29 -4.58 1.71 9.11
C LYS A 29 -3.86 1.68 10.44
N TRP A 30 -3.09 2.72 10.74
CA TRP A 30 -2.49 2.86 12.06
C TRP A 30 -3.55 3.18 13.12
N LYS A 31 -3.69 2.33 14.14
CA LYS A 31 -4.64 2.54 15.26
C LYS A 31 -6.07 2.86 14.80
N ASN A 32 -6.50 2.26 13.67
CA ASN A 32 -7.77 2.55 13.00
C ASN A 32 -8.01 4.04 12.65
N GLY A 33 -6.93 4.80 12.46
CA GLY A 33 -6.98 6.21 12.07
C GLY A 33 -7.24 6.44 10.58
N ALA A 34 -6.94 7.66 10.12
CA ALA A 34 -7.17 8.09 8.75
C ALA A 34 -6.05 7.69 7.77
N HIS A 35 -4.86 7.34 8.28
CA HIS A 35 -3.68 7.13 7.45
C HIS A 35 -3.34 5.64 7.31
N TRP A 36 -2.77 5.30 6.16
CA TRP A 36 -2.37 3.95 5.81
C TRP A 36 -0.86 3.82 5.73
N PHE A 37 -0.32 2.83 6.41
CA PHE A 37 1.12 2.59 6.52
C PHE A 37 1.46 1.22 5.94
N PRO A 38 2.63 1.09 5.31
CA PRO A 38 3.07 -0.17 4.74
C PRO A 38 3.52 -1.14 5.84
N GLY A 39 3.20 -2.41 5.65
CA GLY A 39 3.54 -3.48 6.57
C GLY A 39 3.25 -4.85 6.00
N VAL A 40 3.75 -5.89 6.64
CA VAL A 40 3.60 -7.29 6.23
C VAL A 40 2.59 -8.00 7.13
N ILE A 41 1.67 -8.75 6.54
CA ILE A 41 0.79 -9.65 7.29
C ILE A 41 1.64 -10.77 7.87
N GLN A 42 1.66 -10.89 9.19
CA GLN A 42 2.41 -11.92 9.92
C GLN A 42 1.56 -13.16 10.17
N SER A 43 0.26 -12.99 10.41
CA SER A 43 -0.68 -14.08 10.59
C SER A 43 -2.12 -13.65 10.30
N VAL A 44 -2.96 -14.65 9.98
CA VAL A 44 -4.39 -14.50 9.70
C VAL A 44 -5.16 -15.40 10.66
N SER A 45 -6.18 -14.88 11.33
CA SER A 45 -7.07 -15.63 12.23
C SER A 45 -8.50 -15.08 12.12
N GLY A 46 -9.34 -15.79 11.37
CA GLY A 46 -10.70 -15.33 11.06
C GLY A 46 -10.68 -14.00 10.31
N ASP A 47 -11.34 -12.98 10.86
CA ASP A 47 -11.40 -11.61 10.33
C ASP A 47 -10.30 -10.69 10.87
N LYS A 48 -9.32 -11.24 11.60
CA LYS A 48 -8.20 -10.51 12.19
C LYS A 48 -6.86 -10.87 11.56
N LEU A 49 -6.00 -9.87 11.48
CA LEU A 49 -4.66 -9.92 10.91
C LEU A 49 -3.67 -9.36 11.92
N VAL A 50 -2.52 -10.00 12.09
CA VAL A 50 -1.38 -9.39 12.78
C VAL A 50 -0.51 -8.72 11.72
N ILE A 51 -0.35 -7.40 11.81
CA ILE A 51 0.49 -6.61 10.90
C ILE A 51 1.80 -6.29 11.60
N ALA A 52 2.92 -6.48 10.89
CA ALA A 52 4.20 -5.87 11.23
C ALA A 52 4.45 -4.70 10.27
N TYR A 53 4.36 -3.48 10.77
CA TYR A 53 4.60 -2.27 10.00
C TYR A 53 6.09 -2.12 9.68
N ASP A 54 6.38 -1.44 8.56
CA ASP A 54 7.76 -1.23 8.09
C ASP A 54 8.58 -0.30 9.00
N ASP A 55 7.96 0.41 9.94
CA ASP A 55 8.64 1.22 10.96
C ASP A 55 9.06 0.41 12.20
N GLY A 56 8.63 -0.85 12.28
CA GLY A 56 8.96 -1.78 13.36
C GLY A 56 7.80 -2.06 14.31
N ASP A 57 6.71 -1.30 14.25
CA ASP A 57 5.55 -1.50 15.12
C ASP A 57 4.70 -2.72 14.68
N ARG A 58 3.90 -3.26 15.61
CA ARG A 58 3.02 -4.41 15.36
C ARG A 58 1.62 -4.17 15.93
N GLU A 59 0.60 -4.58 15.20
CA GLU A 59 -0.79 -4.41 15.62
C GLU A 59 -1.69 -5.56 15.13
N THR A 60 -2.75 -5.87 15.89
CA THR A 60 -3.82 -6.76 15.41
C THR A 60 -4.98 -5.92 14.90
N LEU A 61 -5.31 -6.05 13.61
CA LEU A 61 -6.36 -5.30 12.93
C LEU A 61 -7.42 -6.23 12.36
N TYR A 62 -8.60 -5.67 12.08
CA TYR A 62 -9.58 -6.35 11.24
C TYR A 62 -9.16 -6.27 9.76
N VAL A 63 -9.55 -7.24 8.95
CA VAL A 63 -9.34 -7.26 7.49
C VAL A 63 -9.84 -5.99 6.79
N SER A 64 -10.86 -5.32 7.35
CA SER A 64 -11.42 -4.06 6.84
C SER A 64 -10.50 -2.84 7.05
N SER A 65 -9.50 -2.96 7.92
CA SER A 65 -8.47 -1.94 8.18
C SER A 65 -7.18 -2.20 7.39
N VAL A 66 -7.21 -3.12 6.43
CA VAL A 66 -6.05 -3.51 5.61
C VAL A 66 -6.45 -3.55 4.13
N ARG A 67 -5.63 -2.99 3.26
CA ARG A 67 -5.83 -3.01 1.81
C ARG A 67 -4.56 -3.49 1.09
N PRO A 68 -4.67 -3.97 -0.17
CA PRO A 68 -3.50 -4.33 -0.96
C PRO A 68 -2.49 -3.17 -1.05
N TYR A 69 -1.20 -3.50 -1.03
CA TYR A 69 -0.15 -2.52 -1.27
C TYR A 69 -0.18 -2.08 -2.75
N ASP A 70 -0.29 -0.78 -2.98
CA ASP A 70 -0.48 -0.19 -4.31
C ASP A 70 0.50 0.94 -4.64
N TRP A 71 1.55 1.13 -3.81
CA TRP A 71 2.56 2.14 -4.07
C TRP A 71 3.41 1.78 -5.28
N LYS A 72 3.68 2.80 -6.09
CA LYS A 72 4.52 2.75 -7.28
C LYS A 72 5.17 4.10 -7.49
N ILE A 73 6.13 4.17 -8.42
CA ILE A 73 6.69 5.45 -8.86
C ILE A 73 5.54 6.36 -9.32
N GLY A 74 5.54 7.60 -8.83
CA GLY A 74 4.50 8.61 -9.05
C GLY A 74 3.37 8.64 -8.01
N SER A 75 3.23 7.60 -7.17
CA SER A 75 2.25 7.60 -6.07
C SER A 75 2.49 8.78 -5.13
N LYS A 76 1.40 9.43 -4.72
CA LYS A 76 1.43 10.47 -3.69
C LYS A 76 1.52 9.81 -2.31
N VAL A 77 2.38 10.37 -1.47
CA VAL A 77 2.57 9.97 -0.09
C VAL A 77 2.85 11.19 0.76
N GLU A 78 2.70 11.06 2.08
CA GLU A 78 3.33 11.95 3.04
C GLU A 78 4.47 11.20 3.73
N CYS A 79 5.61 11.84 3.94
CA CYS A 79 6.73 11.22 4.64
C CYS A 79 7.26 12.08 5.78
N ASN A 80 7.72 11.42 6.85
CA ASN A 80 8.38 12.03 7.99
C ASN A 80 9.80 12.44 7.60
N PHE A 81 9.96 13.67 7.12
CA PHE A 81 11.21 14.18 6.56
C PHE A 81 12.35 14.11 7.58
N LYS A 82 13.45 13.46 7.21
CA LYS A 82 14.62 13.24 8.08
C LYS A 82 14.28 12.61 9.43
N ASN A 83 13.13 11.92 9.53
CA ASN A 83 12.61 11.38 10.78
C ASN A 83 12.44 12.43 11.90
N ALA A 84 12.11 13.68 11.55
CA ALA A 84 12.05 14.81 12.48
C ALA A 84 10.67 15.02 13.14
N GLY A 85 9.71 14.12 12.92
CA GLY A 85 8.36 14.18 13.47
C GLY A 85 7.37 15.04 12.68
N LYS A 86 7.76 15.51 11.48
CA LYS A 86 6.93 16.34 10.60
C LYS A 86 6.72 15.64 9.26
N TRP A 87 5.46 15.59 8.84
CA TRP A 87 5.03 14.88 7.63
C TRP A 87 4.80 15.87 6.50
N TYR A 88 5.40 15.60 5.34
CA TYR A 88 5.34 16.47 4.18
C TYR A 88 4.86 15.69 2.94
N PRO A 89 4.01 16.30 2.10
CA PRO A 89 3.52 15.66 0.90
C PRO A 89 4.61 15.57 -0.17
N GLY A 90 4.59 14.49 -0.94
CA GLY A 90 5.49 14.30 -2.05
C GLY A 90 5.08 13.12 -2.92
N ARG A 91 5.99 12.75 -3.82
CA ARG A 91 5.82 11.65 -4.77
C ARG A 91 7.00 10.70 -4.72
N ILE A 92 6.68 9.40 -4.84
CA ILE A 92 7.69 8.36 -4.97
C ILE A 92 8.40 8.51 -6.33
N THR A 93 9.72 8.62 -6.31
CA THR A 93 10.58 8.69 -7.51
C THR A 93 11.38 7.42 -7.74
N ALA A 94 11.60 6.61 -6.70
CA ALA A 94 12.16 5.26 -6.80
C ALA A 94 11.63 4.39 -5.65
N LEU A 95 11.51 3.08 -5.89
CA LEU A 95 11.07 2.10 -4.91
C LEU A 95 11.86 0.80 -5.08
N SER A 96 12.41 0.28 -3.98
CA SER A 96 13.18 -0.98 -3.96
C SER A 96 13.05 -1.65 -2.61
N GLY A 97 12.10 -2.59 -2.50
CA GLY A 97 11.68 -3.15 -1.22
C GLY A 97 11.28 -2.02 -0.26
N ALA A 98 11.69 -2.10 1.00
CA ALA A 98 11.41 -1.07 2.01
C ALA A 98 12.21 0.24 1.84
N SER A 99 13.00 0.42 0.77
CA SER A 99 13.70 1.68 0.48
C SER A 99 12.94 2.48 -0.57
N VAL A 100 12.78 3.78 -0.32
CA VAL A 100 11.99 4.68 -1.18
C VAL A 100 12.69 6.02 -1.35
N SER A 101 12.62 6.59 -2.55
CA SER A 101 13.06 7.95 -2.85
C SER A 101 11.83 8.85 -3.04
N ILE A 102 11.83 10.02 -2.42
CA ILE A 102 10.72 10.98 -2.44
C ILE A 102 11.20 12.28 -3.06
N ALA A 103 10.39 12.84 -3.97
CA ALA A 103 10.42 14.26 -4.30
C ALA A 103 9.27 14.94 -3.58
N TYR A 104 9.57 15.82 -2.64
CA TYR A 104 8.60 16.57 -1.87
C TYR A 104 8.05 17.74 -2.70
N ASP A 105 6.83 18.14 -2.39
CA ASP A 105 6.13 19.19 -3.13
C ASP A 105 6.76 20.59 -2.94
N ASP A 106 7.61 20.77 -1.91
CA ASP A 106 8.38 22.00 -1.65
C ASP A 106 9.73 22.06 -2.40
N GLY A 107 10.06 21.03 -3.19
CA GLY A 107 11.28 20.94 -3.99
C GLY A 107 12.39 20.10 -3.36
N ASP A 108 12.27 19.71 -2.09
CA ASP A 108 13.24 18.83 -1.43
C ASP A 108 13.15 17.38 -1.94
N LYS A 109 14.23 16.62 -1.72
CA LYS A 109 14.31 15.19 -2.06
C LYS A 109 14.95 14.40 -0.94
N GLU A 110 14.50 13.16 -0.76
CA GLU A 110 15.04 12.28 0.27
C GLU A 110 15.01 10.81 -0.15
N ASN A 111 16.07 10.07 0.20
CA ASN A 111 16.08 8.61 0.22
C ASN A 111 15.81 8.14 1.65
N THR A 112 14.76 7.36 1.87
CA THR A 112 14.31 6.94 3.19
C THR A 112 13.73 5.53 3.15
N LYS A 113 12.98 5.15 4.19
CA LYS A 113 12.29 3.86 4.30
C LYS A 113 10.78 4.03 4.17
N THR A 114 10.12 3.03 3.63
CA THR A 114 8.66 2.98 3.46
C THR A 114 7.92 3.18 4.78
N GLY A 115 8.46 2.67 5.90
CA GLY A 115 7.93 2.91 7.26
C GLY A 115 7.94 4.37 7.71
N ARG A 116 8.65 5.27 7.02
CA ARG A 116 8.60 6.72 7.29
C ARG A 116 7.59 7.44 6.40
N CYS A 117 6.81 6.71 5.62
CA CYS A 117 5.85 7.25 4.67
C CYS A 117 4.46 6.67 4.92
N ARG A 118 3.43 7.40 4.49
CA ARG A 118 2.03 6.99 4.63
C ARG A 118 1.19 7.47 3.45
N SER A 119 0.09 6.79 3.21
CA SER A 119 -0.99 7.31 2.38
C SER A 119 -2.06 7.97 3.25
N THR A 120 -2.75 8.94 2.66
CA THR A 120 -4.03 9.46 3.13
C THR A 120 -5.18 8.53 2.72
#